data_AF-A0A845C815-F1
#
_entry.id   AF-A0A845C815-F1
#
_cell.length_a   1.000
_cell.length_b   1.000
_cell.length_c   1.000
_cell.angle_alpha   90.00
_cell.angle_beta   90.00
_cell.angle_gamma   90.00
#
_symmetry.space_group_name_H-M   'P 1'
#
loop_
_entity.id
_entity.type
_entity.pdbx_description
1 polymer ?
#
loop_
_entity_poly.entity_id
_entity_poly.type
_entity_poly.pdbx_seq_one_letter_code
_entity_poly.pdbx_strand_id
1 'polypeptide(L)'
;MVDVSLTTQAILMLVAPLLAGGRTETGLLLTPKEYTRLAQVLRQLDSRPSDLLGSQATGLLDTLANDFDRDRLGNLLARGMQVSLALEQWQQLSIQVISRADSLYPRRLKKSLGYRSPPLLYFCGNPALLNGGGLAVVGSRQVDTDLLEYTCELGALAATAGCTIVSGGAKGIDQASMQGAATAGGKVVGVLAHDLARAVMQRDNRNALMNHELLLCSPFDPAAGFKVWQAMDRNKLIYALADVALVVQSDVGKGGTWSGAREQIQKFRCVPVYTRTSGPHSPGLAALRDLGADSWPEPHDVETFRAVVDSAAGRDSPGKVPIHTPKSRDGAAQTQPDTAGFPWADKLQGKVEDLLLRLLVHEPASAQAIADCLEARLHQVQSWLKHLVEAGKLTKSTGPVRYQVTSGIREAGSLPIAVTKGRHKPNGASPSQSPQPDVHMPNINTPIFQKPDTAMWADELRCEAEDLLLRLFAHEDLTVKAVAETLQVSQIQAKQWLEPLVAAGKLTKASRPLYYQRNTSKQQTGLL
;
A
#
# COMPACT_ATOMS: atom_id res chain seq x y z
N MET A 1 -28.90 -15.06 18.98
CA MET A 1 -28.76 -13.67 18.47
C MET A 1 -27.47 -13.15 19.05
N VAL A 2 -26.43 -12.89 18.24
CA VAL A 2 -25.22 -12.26 18.80
C VAL A 2 -25.50 -10.76 18.79
N ASP A 3 -25.89 -10.23 19.94
CA ASP A 3 -26.02 -8.80 20.11
C ASP A 3 -24.63 -8.16 19.95
N VAL A 4 -24.52 -7.16 19.09
CA VAL A 4 -23.23 -6.53 18.78
C VAL A 4 -22.90 -5.58 19.92
N SER A 5 -21.76 -5.83 20.58
CA SER A 5 -21.34 -5.04 21.75
C SER A 5 -21.32 -3.53 21.46
N LEU A 6 -21.62 -2.69 22.46
CA LEU A 6 -21.51 -1.23 22.33
C LEU A 6 -20.11 -0.80 21.89
N THR A 7 -19.08 -1.55 22.30
CA THR A 7 -17.72 -1.32 21.83
C THR A 7 -17.60 -1.53 20.33
N THR A 8 -18.15 -2.62 19.79
CA THR A 8 -18.15 -2.88 18.33
C THR A 8 -19.02 -1.87 17.58
N GLN A 9 -20.16 -1.43 18.14
CA GLN A 9 -20.97 -0.36 17.56
C GLN A 9 -20.21 0.97 17.47
N ALA A 10 -19.50 1.38 18.53
CA ALA A 10 -18.63 2.55 18.50
C ALA A 10 -17.55 2.44 17.42
N ILE A 11 -16.92 1.27 17.28
CA ILE A 11 -15.90 1.03 16.25
C ILE A 11 -16.50 1.12 14.85
N LEU A 12 -17.68 0.54 14.61
CA LEU A 12 -18.43 0.67 13.36
C LEU A 12 -18.67 2.14 13.02
N MET A 13 -19.13 2.93 13.99
CA MET A 13 -19.32 4.38 13.84
C MET A 13 -18.04 5.16 13.56
N LEU A 14 -16.87 4.66 13.93
CA LEU A 14 -15.60 5.36 13.70
C LEU A 14 -14.93 4.99 12.37
N VAL A 15 -15.03 3.72 11.95
CA VAL A 15 -14.21 3.20 10.84
C VAL A 15 -15.00 2.62 9.67
N ALA A 16 -16.27 2.28 9.86
CA ALA A 16 -17.05 1.60 8.82
C ALA A 16 -17.79 2.60 7.90
N PRO A 17 -17.84 2.34 6.59
CA PRO A 17 -18.60 3.16 5.65
C PRO A 17 -20.12 2.96 5.77
N LEU A 18 -20.56 1.80 6.29
CA LEU A 18 -21.96 1.45 6.55
C LEU A 18 -22.83 1.53 5.29
N LEU A 19 -22.36 0.97 4.18
CA LEU A 19 -22.97 1.14 2.85
C LEU A 19 -24.43 0.64 2.79
N ALA A 20 -24.75 -0.35 3.61
CA ALA A 20 -26.10 -0.87 3.84
C ALA A 20 -27.05 0.17 4.48
N GLY A 21 -26.56 0.96 5.44
CA GLY A 21 -27.33 1.95 6.20
C GLY A 21 -27.35 3.36 5.58
N GLY A 22 -26.70 3.56 4.44
CA GLY A 22 -26.59 4.85 3.74
C GLY A 22 -25.21 5.10 3.13
N ARG A 23 -25.06 6.19 2.36
CA ARG A 23 -23.73 6.60 1.85
C ARG A 23 -23.06 7.52 2.87
N THR A 24 -21.92 7.11 3.41
CA THR A 24 -21.00 7.99 4.14
C THR A 24 -19.88 8.46 3.21
N GLU A 25 -19.53 9.74 3.25
CA GLU A 25 -18.32 10.22 2.59
C GLU A 25 -17.07 9.57 3.21
N THR A 26 -16.34 8.80 2.41
CA THR A 26 -15.17 8.03 2.86
C THR A 26 -14.02 8.88 3.40
N GLY A 27 -14.02 10.20 3.13
CA GLY A 27 -13.03 11.14 3.64
C GLY A 27 -13.16 11.43 5.14
N LEU A 28 -14.32 11.14 5.75
CA LEU A 28 -14.57 11.39 7.16
C LEU A 28 -14.16 10.22 8.07
N LEU A 29 -14.14 8.99 7.57
CA LEU A 29 -13.85 7.78 8.35
C LEU A 29 -12.42 7.78 8.90
N LEU A 30 -12.21 7.20 10.09
CA LEU A 30 -10.86 6.99 10.60
C LEU A 30 -10.16 5.89 9.78
N THR A 31 -8.97 6.20 9.28
CA THR A 31 -8.07 5.23 8.68
C THR A 31 -7.61 4.20 9.73
N PRO A 32 -7.11 3.01 9.31
CA PRO A 32 -6.58 2.03 10.26
C PRO A 32 -5.48 2.58 11.18
N LYS A 33 -4.68 3.53 10.69
CA LYS A 33 -3.63 4.20 11.49
C LYS A 33 -4.23 5.15 12.52
N GLU A 34 -5.17 6.00 12.10
CA GLU A 34 -5.87 6.92 13.02
C GLU A 34 -6.63 6.15 14.09
N TYR A 35 -7.37 5.11 13.72
CA TYR A 35 -8.08 4.28 14.69
C TYR A 35 -7.12 3.54 15.64
N THR A 36 -5.97 3.06 15.14
CA THR A 36 -4.94 2.45 16.00
C THR A 36 -4.42 3.45 17.03
N ARG A 37 -4.15 4.70 16.62
CA ARG A 37 -3.74 5.78 17.53
C ARG A 37 -4.84 6.08 18.54
N LEU A 38 -6.10 6.21 18.10
CA LEU A 38 -7.24 6.45 18.97
C LEU A 38 -7.39 5.35 20.02
N ALA A 39 -7.31 4.09 19.61
CA ALA A 39 -7.39 2.94 20.51
C ALA A 39 -6.21 2.89 21.51
N GLN A 40 -5.03 3.41 21.16
CA GLN A 40 -3.90 3.53 22.07
C GLN A 40 -4.11 4.64 23.10
N VAL A 41 -4.58 5.82 22.68
CA VAL A 41 -4.89 6.93 23.58
C VAL A 41 -6.01 6.55 24.54
N LEU A 42 -7.11 5.98 24.05
CA LEU A 42 -8.20 5.49 24.90
C LEU A 42 -7.69 4.52 25.97
N ARG A 43 -6.79 3.60 25.61
CA ARG A 43 -6.20 2.65 26.57
C ARG A 43 -5.33 3.34 27.63
N GLN A 44 -4.60 4.39 27.28
CA GLN A 44 -3.82 5.17 28.24
C GLN A 44 -4.72 5.92 29.23
N LEU A 45 -5.94 6.25 28.81
CA LEU A 45 -6.99 6.87 29.63
C LEU A 45 -7.89 5.83 30.33
N ASP A 46 -7.49 4.55 30.37
CA ASP A 46 -8.29 3.43 30.89
C ASP A 46 -9.74 3.37 30.36
N SER A 47 -9.91 3.81 29.11
CA SER A 47 -11.20 3.93 28.43
C SER A 47 -11.30 2.97 27.24
N ARG A 48 -12.54 2.68 26.85
CA ARG A 48 -12.91 1.82 25.73
C ARG A 48 -13.66 2.64 24.67
N PRO A 49 -13.73 2.16 23.41
CA PRO A 49 -14.52 2.81 22.38
C PRO A 49 -16.00 3.01 22.76
N SER A 50 -16.60 2.12 23.55
CA SER A 50 -17.98 2.26 24.03
C SER A 50 -18.21 3.48 24.92
N ASP A 51 -17.18 3.96 25.62
CA ASP A 51 -17.29 5.08 26.55
C ASP A 51 -17.50 6.42 25.81
N LEU A 52 -17.19 6.44 24.51
CA LEU A 52 -17.49 7.54 23.58
C LEU A 52 -18.98 7.66 23.23
N LEU A 53 -19.81 6.69 23.62
CA LEU A 53 -21.26 6.70 23.41
C LEU A 53 -22.04 6.97 24.70
N GLY A 54 -21.36 6.97 25.85
CA GLY A 54 -21.99 7.05 27.17
C GLY A 54 -22.03 8.47 27.74
N SER A 55 -22.39 8.56 29.03
CA SER A 55 -22.48 9.83 29.76
C SER A 55 -21.15 10.58 29.87
N GLN A 56 -20.01 9.88 29.76
CA GLN A 56 -18.66 10.46 29.81
C GLN A 56 -18.13 10.91 28.44
N ALA A 57 -18.91 10.74 27.37
CA ALA A 57 -18.45 11.00 26.00
C ALA A 57 -17.92 12.43 25.82
N THR A 58 -18.61 13.44 26.34
CA THR A 58 -18.22 14.85 26.18
C THR A 58 -16.83 15.14 26.75
N GLY A 59 -16.57 14.75 28.01
CA GLY A 59 -15.27 14.98 28.65
C GLY A 59 -14.15 14.17 28.00
N LEU A 60 -14.45 12.95 27.53
CA LEU A 60 -13.49 12.13 26.81
C LEU A 60 -13.14 12.72 25.44
N LEU A 61 -14.13 13.23 24.70
CA LEU A 61 -13.93 13.91 23.42
C LEU A 61 -13.12 15.20 23.59
N ASP A 62 -13.33 15.95 24.68
CA ASP A 62 -12.54 17.15 25.00
C ASP A 62 -11.07 16.79 25.26
N THR A 63 -10.83 15.67 25.95
CA THR A 63 -9.47 15.16 26.18
C THR A 63 -8.80 14.71 24.89
N LEU A 64 -9.55 14.05 23.99
CA LEU A 64 -9.08 13.58 22.70
C LEU A 64 -8.85 14.71 21.68
N ALA A 65 -9.42 15.90 21.89
CA ALA A 65 -9.30 17.04 21.00
C ALA A 65 -7.84 17.52 20.79
N ASN A 66 -6.92 17.12 21.68
CA ASN A 66 -5.49 17.37 21.54
C ASN A 66 -4.85 16.63 20.35
N ASP A 67 -5.38 15.46 19.98
CA ASP A 67 -4.82 14.56 18.96
C ASP A 67 -5.75 14.34 17.77
N PHE A 68 -7.03 14.63 17.93
CA PHE A 68 -8.09 14.35 16.96
C PHE A 68 -9.04 15.53 16.81
N ASP A 69 -9.62 15.66 15.61
CA ASP A 69 -10.70 16.61 15.37
C ASP A 69 -11.96 16.16 16.13
N ARG A 70 -12.34 16.94 17.15
CA ARG A 70 -13.48 16.69 18.04
C ARG A 70 -14.81 16.62 17.26
N ASP A 71 -15.02 17.53 16.32
CA ASP A 71 -16.25 17.61 15.55
C ASP A 71 -16.36 16.43 14.57
N ARG A 72 -15.24 16.05 13.95
CA ARG A 72 -15.17 14.83 13.13
C ARG A 72 -15.51 13.58 13.95
N LEU A 73 -14.94 13.42 15.15
CA LEU A 73 -15.26 12.28 16.01
C LEU A 73 -16.72 12.29 16.46
N GLY A 74 -17.25 13.45 16.88
CA GLY A 74 -18.65 13.61 17.26
C GLY A 74 -19.61 13.24 16.12
N ASN A 75 -19.35 13.74 14.91
CA ASN A 75 -20.14 13.43 13.72
C ASN A 75 -20.11 11.94 13.36
N LEU A 76 -18.94 11.30 13.49
CA LEU A 76 -18.80 9.86 13.26
C LEU A 76 -19.61 9.05 14.28
N LEU A 77 -19.54 9.42 15.56
CA LEU A 77 -20.26 8.76 16.67
C LEU A 77 -21.78 9.04 16.67
N ALA A 78 -22.23 10.07 15.95
CA ALA A 78 -23.66 10.35 15.75
C ALA A 78 -24.34 9.37 14.75
N ARG A 79 -23.57 8.47 14.10
CA ARG A 79 -24.08 7.56 13.05
C ARG A 79 -24.80 6.30 13.58
N GLY A 80 -25.34 6.34 14.80
CA GLY A 80 -25.99 5.19 15.44
C GLY A 80 -27.14 4.59 14.61
N MET A 81 -28.00 5.42 14.02
CA MET A 81 -29.11 4.95 13.16
C MET A 81 -28.59 4.16 11.93
N GLN A 82 -27.51 4.64 11.29
CA GLN A 82 -26.91 3.95 10.14
C GLN A 82 -26.33 2.59 10.55
N VAL A 83 -25.73 2.50 11.74
CA VAL A 83 -25.25 1.23 12.29
C VAL A 83 -26.42 0.28 12.51
N SER A 84 -27.52 0.72 13.13
CA SER A 84 -28.70 -0.14 13.35
C SER A 84 -29.27 -0.70 12.05
N LEU A 85 -29.44 0.15 11.02
CA LEU A 85 -29.92 -0.27 9.70
C LEU A 85 -28.95 -1.25 9.02
N ALA A 86 -27.64 -1.00 9.11
CA ALA A 86 -26.63 -1.89 8.55
C ALA A 86 -26.61 -3.26 9.24
N LEU A 87 -26.70 -3.28 10.58
CA LEU A 87 -26.76 -4.51 11.36
C LEU A 87 -27.98 -5.35 11.00
N GLU A 88 -29.16 -4.72 10.85
CA GLU A 88 -30.38 -5.41 10.43
C GLU A 88 -30.23 -6.06 9.05
N GLN A 89 -29.68 -5.33 8.07
CA GLN A 89 -29.44 -5.88 6.73
C GLN A 89 -28.41 -7.02 6.75
N TRP A 90 -27.30 -6.87 7.47
CA TRP A 90 -26.31 -7.95 7.58
C TRP A 90 -26.89 -9.18 8.25
N GLN A 91 -27.73 -9.00 9.28
CA GLN A 91 -28.43 -10.10 9.93
C GLN A 91 -29.36 -10.86 8.98
N GLN A 92 -30.10 -10.18 8.09
CA GLN A 92 -30.92 -10.82 7.07
C GLN A 92 -30.10 -11.69 6.10
N LEU A 93 -28.83 -11.34 5.88
CA LEU A 93 -27.89 -12.12 5.07
C LEU A 93 -27.11 -13.15 5.91
N SER A 94 -27.40 -13.32 7.21
CA SER A 94 -26.61 -14.12 8.14
C SER A 94 -25.12 -13.71 8.21
N ILE A 95 -24.84 -12.43 7.93
CA ILE A 95 -23.52 -11.82 8.08
C ILE A 95 -23.40 -11.24 9.48
N GLN A 96 -22.32 -11.62 10.16
CA GLN A 96 -21.96 -11.13 11.48
C GLN A 96 -20.74 -10.22 11.37
N VAL A 97 -20.55 -9.36 12.37
CA VAL A 97 -19.38 -8.50 12.50
C VAL A 97 -18.78 -8.66 13.89
N ILE A 98 -17.45 -8.76 13.94
CA ILE A 98 -16.67 -8.80 15.18
C ILE A 98 -15.57 -7.76 15.12
N SER A 99 -15.36 -7.03 16.21
CA SER A 99 -14.27 -6.07 16.32
C SER A 99 -13.05 -6.68 16.97
N ARG A 100 -11.88 -6.05 16.76
CA ARG A 100 -10.63 -6.45 17.43
C ARG A 100 -10.72 -6.39 18.97
N ALA A 101 -11.68 -5.64 19.52
CA ALA A 101 -11.93 -5.59 20.96
C ALA A 101 -12.70 -6.82 21.47
N ASP A 102 -13.44 -7.53 20.62
CA ASP A 102 -14.22 -8.69 21.02
C ASP A 102 -13.33 -9.91 21.32
N SER A 103 -13.81 -10.75 22.23
CA SER A 103 -13.17 -12.02 22.62
C SER A 103 -13.20 -13.06 21.50
N LEU A 104 -14.24 -13.04 20.66
CA LEU A 104 -14.41 -13.92 19.51
C LEU A 104 -13.56 -13.54 18.30
N TYR A 105 -12.91 -12.36 18.32
CA TYR A 105 -12.03 -11.97 17.23
C TYR A 105 -10.86 -12.96 17.05
N PRO A 106 -10.49 -13.34 15.82
CA PRO A 106 -9.53 -14.41 15.59
C PRO A 106 -8.20 -14.17 16.29
N ARG A 107 -7.82 -15.07 17.19
CA ARG A 107 -6.58 -15.00 17.97
C ARG A 107 -5.36 -15.05 17.06
N ARG A 108 -5.42 -15.85 16.00
CA ARG A 108 -4.38 -15.98 14.98
C ARG A 108 -4.09 -14.65 14.27
N LEU A 109 -5.13 -13.90 13.88
CA LEU A 109 -4.96 -12.57 13.30
C LEU A 109 -4.28 -11.62 14.28
N LYS A 110 -4.73 -11.58 15.55
CA LYS A 110 -4.11 -10.74 16.59
C LYS A 110 -2.64 -11.11 16.81
N LYS A 111 -2.32 -12.40 16.89
CA LYS A 111 -0.95 -12.92 17.08
C LYS A 111 -0.03 -12.53 15.92
N SER A 112 -0.46 -12.80 14.68
CA SER A 112 0.40 -12.66 13.51
C SER A 112 0.51 -11.23 12.98
N LEU A 113 -0.58 -10.44 13.06
CA LEU A 113 -0.63 -9.09 12.48
C LEU A 113 -0.56 -7.97 13.52
N GLY A 114 -0.84 -8.24 14.79
CA GLY A 114 -0.81 -7.23 15.86
C GLY A 114 -1.70 -6.03 15.55
N TYR A 115 -1.13 -4.83 15.56
CA TYR A 115 -1.83 -3.58 15.18
C TYR A 115 -2.23 -3.49 13.70
N ARG A 116 -1.69 -4.38 12.85
CA ARG A 116 -2.05 -4.46 11.42
C ARG A 116 -3.29 -5.32 11.18
N SER A 117 -3.82 -5.96 12.23
CA SER A 117 -5.11 -6.66 12.17
C SER A 117 -6.23 -5.66 11.92
N PRO A 118 -7.20 -5.97 11.05
CA PRO A 118 -8.30 -5.07 10.76
C PRO A 118 -9.15 -4.81 12.02
N PRO A 119 -9.65 -3.57 12.24
CA PRO A 119 -10.44 -3.24 13.42
C PRO A 119 -11.78 -3.99 13.45
N LEU A 120 -12.31 -4.34 12.29
CA LEU A 120 -13.55 -5.09 12.10
C LEU A 120 -13.30 -6.26 11.15
N LEU A 121 -14.02 -7.36 11.37
CA LEU A 121 -14.10 -8.49 10.46
C LEU A 121 -15.57 -8.87 10.29
N TYR A 122 -16.03 -8.86 9.05
CA TYR A 122 -17.36 -9.35 8.66
C TYR A 122 -17.24 -10.80 8.22
N PHE A 123 -18.20 -11.65 8.57
CA PHE A 123 -18.17 -13.05 8.17
C PHE A 123 -19.56 -13.68 8.11
N CYS A 124 -19.68 -14.77 7.35
CA CYS A 124 -20.83 -15.66 7.30
C CYS A 124 -20.34 -17.11 7.30
N GLY A 125 -21.01 -18.00 8.02
CA GLY A 125 -20.59 -19.39 8.24
C GLY A 125 -20.07 -19.63 9.66
N ASN A 126 -19.36 -20.73 9.87
CA ASN A 126 -18.94 -21.17 11.21
C ASN A 126 -17.70 -20.42 11.73
N PRO A 127 -17.80 -19.54 12.75
CA PRO A 127 -16.67 -18.75 13.25
C PRO A 127 -15.53 -19.58 13.84
N ALA A 128 -15.76 -20.85 14.20
CA ALA A 128 -14.69 -21.74 14.66
C ALA A 128 -13.57 -21.89 13.62
N LEU A 129 -13.91 -21.82 12.32
CA LEU A 129 -12.93 -21.91 11.22
C LEU A 129 -11.92 -20.77 11.23
N LEU A 130 -12.26 -19.60 11.76
CA LEU A 130 -11.35 -18.44 11.82
C LEU A 130 -10.14 -18.66 12.74
N ASN A 131 -10.19 -19.65 13.64
CA ASN A 131 -9.04 -20.04 14.46
C ASN A 131 -8.52 -21.45 14.09
N GLY A 132 -9.12 -22.12 13.12
CA GLY A 132 -8.85 -23.52 12.78
C GLY A 132 -7.52 -23.76 12.08
N GLY A 133 -6.98 -22.76 11.36
CA GLY A 133 -5.77 -22.95 10.57
C GLY A 133 -6.02 -23.61 9.22
N GLY A 134 -5.01 -24.34 8.73
CA GLY A 134 -5.04 -25.08 7.49
C GLY A 134 -4.01 -24.62 6.46
N LEU A 135 -4.27 -24.95 5.20
CA LEU A 135 -3.41 -24.61 4.07
C LEU A 135 -3.95 -23.37 3.35
N ALA A 136 -3.18 -22.29 3.36
CA ALA A 136 -3.42 -21.16 2.48
C ALA A 136 -3.01 -21.53 1.06
N VAL A 137 -3.93 -21.43 0.10
CA VAL A 137 -3.62 -21.64 -1.33
C VAL A 137 -3.88 -20.37 -2.10
N VAL A 138 -2.86 -19.87 -2.79
CA VAL A 138 -2.95 -18.66 -3.60
C VAL A 138 -2.30 -18.84 -4.95
N GLY A 139 -2.81 -18.14 -5.96
CA GLY A 139 -2.18 -18.18 -7.28
C GLY A 139 -2.70 -17.18 -8.28
N SER A 140 -2.18 -17.26 -9.51
CA SER A 140 -2.60 -16.41 -10.63
C SER A 140 -4.05 -16.65 -11.02
N ARG A 141 -4.68 -15.61 -11.58
CA ARG A 141 -6.07 -15.68 -12.08
C ARG A 141 -6.21 -16.30 -13.47
N GLN A 142 -5.15 -16.18 -14.27
CA GLN A 142 -5.04 -16.73 -15.61
C GLN A 142 -3.98 -17.81 -15.56
N VAL A 143 -4.42 -19.06 -15.70
CA VAL A 143 -3.60 -20.27 -15.63
C VAL A 143 -4.21 -21.31 -16.57
N ASP A 144 -3.37 -22.24 -17.01
CA ASP A 144 -3.77 -23.33 -17.89
C ASP A 144 -4.65 -24.36 -17.14
N THR A 145 -5.43 -25.13 -17.90
CA THR A 145 -6.39 -26.11 -17.36
C THR A 145 -5.72 -27.13 -16.44
N ASP A 146 -4.58 -27.71 -16.84
CA ASP A 146 -3.83 -28.69 -16.04
C ASP A 146 -3.48 -28.16 -14.65
N LEU A 147 -3.20 -26.86 -14.54
CA LEU A 147 -2.88 -26.25 -13.25
C LEU A 147 -4.12 -26.01 -12.38
N LEU A 148 -5.28 -25.78 -13.00
CA LEU A 148 -6.56 -25.77 -12.28
C LEU A 148 -6.91 -27.16 -11.76
N GLU A 149 -6.68 -28.21 -12.56
CA GLU A 149 -6.89 -29.61 -12.17
C GLU A 149 -5.99 -30.00 -10.99
N TYR A 150 -4.68 -29.77 -11.10
CA TYR A 150 -3.73 -29.94 -9.99
C TYR A 150 -4.20 -29.22 -8.72
N THR A 151 -4.67 -27.98 -8.86
CA THR A 151 -5.10 -27.18 -7.70
C THR A 151 -6.40 -27.73 -7.09
N CYS A 152 -7.29 -28.27 -7.92
CA CYS A 152 -8.52 -28.93 -7.48
C CYS A 152 -8.19 -30.22 -6.71
N GLU A 153 -7.30 -31.05 -7.25
CA GLU A 153 -6.82 -32.27 -6.60
C GLU A 153 -6.13 -31.97 -5.26
N LEU A 154 -5.30 -30.92 -5.21
CA LEU A 154 -4.70 -30.46 -3.97
C LEU A 154 -5.76 -30.06 -2.92
N GLY A 155 -6.82 -29.36 -3.35
CA GLY A 155 -7.94 -29.01 -2.47
C GLY A 155 -8.65 -30.26 -1.94
N ALA A 156 -8.90 -31.25 -2.80
CA ALA A 156 -9.51 -32.52 -2.41
C ALA A 156 -8.63 -33.35 -1.45
N LEU A 157 -7.31 -33.34 -1.68
CA LEU A 157 -6.34 -33.99 -0.78
C LEU A 157 -6.34 -33.32 0.60
N ALA A 158 -6.33 -31.99 0.64
CA ALA A 158 -6.42 -31.23 1.89
C ALA A 158 -7.71 -31.57 2.66
N ALA A 159 -8.85 -31.62 1.97
CA ALA A 159 -10.13 -32.02 2.55
C ALA A 159 -10.09 -33.43 3.14
N THR A 160 -9.58 -34.41 2.39
CA THR A 160 -9.43 -35.81 2.82
C THR A 160 -8.50 -35.92 4.03
N ALA A 161 -7.47 -35.07 4.09
CA ALA A 161 -6.58 -34.97 5.23
C ALA A 161 -7.18 -34.26 6.46
N GLY A 162 -8.39 -33.70 6.35
CA GLY A 162 -9.03 -32.91 7.40
C GLY A 162 -8.44 -31.49 7.56
N CYS A 163 -7.69 -31.03 6.56
CA CYS A 163 -7.06 -29.71 6.53
C CYS A 163 -7.99 -28.69 5.85
N THR A 164 -8.19 -27.54 6.50
CA THR A 164 -9.02 -26.47 5.94
C THR A 164 -8.27 -25.75 4.82
N ILE A 165 -8.92 -25.46 3.69
CA ILE A 165 -8.37 -24.56 2.67
C ILE A 165 -8.69 -23.11 3.04
N VAL A 166 -7.68 -22.25 3.07
CA VAL A 166 -7.82 -20.80 3.25
C VAL A 166 -7.43 -20.10 1.95
N SER A 167 -8.32 -19.32 1.35
CA SER A 167 -8.05 -18.73 0.04
C SER A 167 -8.77 -17.40 -0.18
N GLY A 168 -8.42 -16.71 -1.27
CA GLY A 168 -8.90 -15.37 -1.59
C GLY A 168 -10.18 -15.30 -2.42
N GLY A 169 -10.71 -16.44 -2.89
CA GLY A 169 -11.92 -16.55 -3.72
C GLY A 169 -11.83 -15.92 -5.11
N ALA A 170 -10.64 -15.51 -5.56
CA ALA A 170 -10.46 -14.97 -6.90
C ALA A 170 -10.61 -16.06 -7.98
N LYS A 171 -11.01 -15.68 -9.19
CA LYS A 171 -10.97 -16.60 -10.35
C LYS A 171 -9.57 -17.20 -10.50
N GLY A 172 -9.48 -18.47 -10.90
CA GLY A 172 -8.22 -19.20 -11.11
C GLY A 172 -7.89 -20.11 -9.93
N ILE A 173 -6.63 -20.10 -9.50
CA ILE A 173 -6.11 -20.99 -8.44
C ILE A 173 -6.92 -20.89 -7.13
N ASP A 174 -7.27 -19.69 -6.71
CA ASP A 174 -8.01 -19.48 -5.48
C ASP A 174 -9.35 -20.24 -5.49
N GLN A 175 -10.16 -20.08 -6.56
CA GLN A 175 -11.42 -20.81 -6.72
C GLN A 175 -11.22 -22.31 -6.95
N ALA A 176 -10.21 -22.74 -7.71
CA ALA A 176 -9.95 -24.16 -7.96
C ALA A 176 -9.65 -24.93 -6.65
N SER A 177 -8.82 -24.35 -5.78
CA SER A 177 -8.50 -24.98 -4.48
C SER A 177 -9.71 -25.05 -3.55
N MET A 178 -10.50 -23.98 -3.49
CA MET A 178 -11.74 -23.93 -2.71
C MET A 178 -12.76 -24.95 -3.24
N GLN A 179 -12.93 -25.05 -4.56
CA GLN A 179 -13.86 -25.99 -5.18
C GLN A 179 -13.45 -27.43 -4.95
N GLY A 180 -12.16 -27.75 -5.10
CA GLY A 180 -11.64 -29.10 -4.85
C GLY A 180 -11.91 -29.55 -3.42
N ALA A 181 -11.63 -28.69 -2.44
CA ALA A 181 -11.92 -29.00 -1.04
C ALA A 181 -13.41 -29.13 -0.76
N ALA A 182 -14.24 -28.21 -1.25
CA ALA A 182 -15.69 -28.24 -1.05
C ALA A 182 -16.34 -29.50 -1.66
N THR A 183 -15.92 -29.89 -2.88
CA THR A 183 -16.45 -31.08 -3.57
C THR A 183 -16.10 -32.36 -2.82
N ALA A 184 -14.96 -32.40 -2.15
CA ALA A 184 -14.52 -33.51 -1.31
C ALA A 184 -15.09 -33.48 0.12
N GLY A 185 -16.05 -32.58 0.43
CA GLY A 185 -16.66 -32.45 1.77
C GLY A 185 -15.74 -31.83 2.82
N GLY A 186 -14.72 -31.08 2.37
CA GLY A 186 -13.76 -30.39 3.22
C GLY A 186 -14.25 -29.03 3.73
N LYS A 187 -13.47 -28.46 4.63
CA LYS A 187 -13.70 -27.11 5.17
C LYS A 187 -12.96 -26.05 4.36
N VAL A 188 -13.62 -24.92 4.12
CA VAL A 188 -13.08 -23.81 3.33
C VAL A 188 -13.29 -22.47 4.05
N VAL A 189 -12.26 -21.64 4.05
CA VAL A 189 -12.30 -20.24 4.46
C VAL A 189 -11.99 -19.35 3.27
N GLY A 190 -13.02 -18.70 2.72
CA GLY A 190 -12.90 -17.68 1.69
C GLY A 190 -12.73 -16.30 2.32
N VAL A 191 -11.51 -15.80 2.38
CA VAL A 191 -11.25 -14.41 2.77
C VAL A 191 -11.50 -13.57 1.54
N LEU A 192 -12.50 -12.70 1.48
CA LEU A 192 -12.90 -11.90 0.32
C LEU A 192 -12.43 -10.44 0.44
N ALA A 193 -12.19 -9.79 -0.71
CA ALA A 193 -11.78 -8.39 -0.78
C ALA A 193 -12.94 -7.43 -1.10
N HIS A 194 -14.08 -7.96 -1.53
CA HIS A 194 -15.28 -7.23 -1.94
C HIS A 194 -16.49 -8.18 -1.99
N ASP A 195 -17.69 -7.62 -2.17
CA ASP A 195 -18.93 -8.31 -2.51
C ASP A 195 -19.31 -9.49 -1.59
N LEU A 196 -18.98 -9.42 -0.30
CA LEU A 196 -19.33 -10.47 0.68
C LEU A 196 -20.85 -10.73 0.70
N ALA A 197 -21.66 -9.66 0.71
CA ALA A 197 -23.13 -9.76 0.68
C ALA A 197 -23.63 -10.54 -0.55
N ARG A 198 -23.01 -10.33 -1.71
CA ARG A 198 -23.35 -11.05 -2.94
C ARG A 198 -22.86 -12.49 -2.90
N ALA A 199 -21.64 -12.72 -2.41
CA ALA A 199 -21.04 -14.05 -2.33
C ALA A 199 -21.84 -14.99 -1.43
N VAL A 200 -22.32 -14.52 -0.28
CA VAL A 200 -23.20 -15.29 0.61
C VAL A 200 -24.51 -15.71 -0.08
N MET A 201 -25.00 -14.91 -1.03
CA MET A 201 -26.22 -15.19 -1.76
C MET A 201 -26.05 -16.08 -2.99
N GLN A 202 -24.81 -16.37 -3.41
CA GLN A 202 -24.53 -17.27 -4.52
C GLN A 202 -24.96 -18.70 -4.18
N ARG A 203 -25.68 -19.36 -5.10
CA ARG A 203 -26.26 -20.69 -4.89
C ARG A 203 -25.21 -21.71 -4.45
N ASP A 204 -24.04 -21.68 -5.09
CA ASP A 204 -22.94 -22.62 -4.84
C ASP A 204 -22.38 -22.51 -3.40
N ASN A 205 -22.49 -21.33 -2.77
CA ASN A 205 -22.00 -21.10 -1.41
C ASN A 205 -23.05 -21.42 -0.34
N ARG A 206 -24.35 -21.31 -0.65
CA ARG A 206 -25.43 -21.37 0.36
C ARG A 206 -25.42 -22.68 1.14
N ASN A 207 -25.35 -23.82 0.44
CA ASN A 207 -25.38 -25.13 1.09
C ASN A 207 -24.16 -25.33 1.99
N ALA A 208 -22.97 -25.01 1.50
CA ALA A 208 -21.74 -25.14 2.27
C ALA A 208 -21.70 -24.20 3.51
N LEU A 209 -22.28 -23.00 3.40
CA LEU A 209 -22.44 -22.08 4.54
C LEU A 209 -23.39 -22.64 5.59
N MET A 210 -24.53 -23.21 5.17
CA MET A 210 -25.53 -23.83 6.06
C MET A 210 -24.99 -25.10 6.72
N ASN A 211 -24.20 -25.90 6.01
CA ASN A 211 -23.57 -27.12 6.51
C ASN A 211 -22.34 -26.86 7.39
N HIS A 212 -21.97 -25.59 7.61
CA HIS A 212 -20.77 -25.21 8.37
C HIS A 212 -19.43 -25.67 7.75
N GLU A 213 -19.42 -25.94 6.45
CA GLU A 213 -18.27 -26.36 5.65
C GLU A 213 -17.54 -25.14 5.05
N LEU A 214 -18.27 -24.06 4.77
CA LEU A 214 -17.73 -22.80 4.27
C LEU A 214 -17.83 -21.70 5.32
N LEU A 215 -16.78 -20.89 5.42
CA LEU A 215 -16.84 -19.56 6.00
C LEU A 215 -16.33 -18.53 4.99
N LEU A 216 -17.12 -17.48 4.76
CA LEU A 216 -16.70 -16.32 3.98
C LEU A 216 -16.46 -15.17 4.94
N CYS A 217 -15.33 -14.47 4.83
CA CYS A 217 -15.04 -13.30 5.65
C CYS A 217 -14.37 -12.16 4.88
N SER A 218 -14.49 -10.92 5.36
CA SER A 218 -13.92 -9.74 4.74
C SER A 218 -13.58 -8.70 5.81
N PRO A 219 -12.44 -7.98 5.72
CA PRO A 219 -12.18 -6.82 6.56
C PRO A 219 -12.90 -5.55 6.07
N PHE A 220 -13.57 -5.63 4.91
CA PHE A 220 -14.29 -4.53 4.28
C PHE A 220 -15.80 -4.74 4.36
N ASP A 221 -16.53 -3.62 4.32
CA ASP A 221 -18.00 -3.59 4.36
C ASP A 221 -18.61 -4.64 3.43
N PRO A 222 -19.65 -5.38 3.86
CA PRO A 222 -20.23 -6.46 3.07
C PRO A 222 -20.71 -6.07 1.67
N ALA A 223 -21.08 -4.80 1.46
CA ALA A 223 -21.51 -4.27 0.17
C ALA A 223 -20.39 -3.52 -0.60
N ALA A 224 -19.14 -3.56 -0.11
CA ALA A 224 -18.02 -2.93 -0.79
C ALA A 224 -17.73 -3.60 -2.13
N GLY A 225 -17.69 -2.83 -3.21
CA GLY A 225 -17.26 -3.30 -4.53
C GLY A 225 -15.74 -3.40 -4.68
N PHE A 226 -15.27 -4.01 -5.77
CA PHE A 226 -13.85 -4.30 -5.99
C PHE A 226 -12.97 -3.03 -6.03
N LYS A 227 -11.90 -3.02 -5.23
CA LYS A 227 -10.77 -2.09 -5.34
C LYS A 227 -9.46 -2.86 -5.27
N VAL A 228 -8.49 -2.48 -6.12
CA VAL A 228 -7.18 -3.17 -6.19
C VAL A 228 -6.46 -3.16 -4.83
N TRP A 229 -6.45 -2.02 -4.14
CA TRP A 229 -5.79 -1.91 -2.84
C TRP A 229 -6.47 -2.79 -1.76
N GLN A 230 -7.78 -3.00 -1.83
CA GLN A 230 -8.50 -3.89 -0.90
C GLN A 230 -8.06 -5.33 -1.12
N ALA A 231 -7.95 -5.76 -2.38
CA ALA A 231 -7.44 -7.08 -2.71
C ALA A 231 -5.99 -7.28 -2.23
N MET A 232 -5.14 -6.27 -2.39
CA MET A 232 -3.76 -6.31 -1.88
C MET A 232 -3.70 -6.36 -0.35
N ASP A 233 -4.46 -5.50 0.34
CA ASP A 233 -4.44 -5.41 1.80
C ASP A 233 -5.06 -6.66 2.47
N ARG A 234 -6.05 -7.28 1.83
CA ARG A 234 -6.69 -8.53 2.29
C ARG A 234 -5.73 -9.71 2.33
N ASN A 235 -4.76 -9.80 1.42
CA ASN A 235 -3.93 -11.00 1.28
C ASN A 235 -3.22 -11.41 2.58
N LYS A 236 -2.78 -10.45 3.40
CA LYS A 236 -2.17 -10.74 4.71
C LYS A 236 -3.06 -11.56 5.65
N LEU A 237 -4.40 -11.46 5.52
CA LEU A 237 -5.36 -12.25 6.30
C LEU A 237 -5.39 -13.72 5.85
N ILE A 238 -5.25 -14.01 4.55
CA ILE A 238 -5.21 -15.39 4.04
C ILE A 238 -4.07 -16.14 4.72
N TYR A 239 -2.87 -15.56 4.69
CA TYR A 239 -1.70 -16.14 5.34
C TYR A 239 -1.81 -16.19 6.86
N ALA A 240 -2.38 -15.16 7.50
CA ALA A 240 -2.48 -15.10 8.96
C ALA A 240 -3.55 -16.04 9.54
N LEU A 241 -4.50 -16.52 8.73
CA LEU A 241 -5.54 -17.49 9.13
C LEU A 241 -5.11 -18.95 8.90
N ALA A 242 -4.10 -19.21 8.07
CA ALA A 242 -3.56 -20.54 7.80
C ALA A 242 -2.38 -20.92 8.72
N ASP A 243 -1.95 -22.18 8.71
CA ASP A 243 -0.73 -22.71 9.35
C ASP A 243 0.47 -22.72 8.40
N VAL A 244 0.18 -22.90 7.12
CA VAL A 244 1.16 -22.98 6.03
C VAL A 244 0.55 -22.40 4.77
N ALA A 245 1.36 -21.88 3.87
CA ALA A 245 0.88 -21.36 2.59
C ALA A 245 1.58 -22.01 1.39
N LEU A 246 0.83 -22.25 0.33
CA LEU A 246 1.32 -22.67 -0.98
C LEU A 246 0.96 -21.62 -2.03
N VAL A 247 1.97 -21.14 -2.73
CA VAL A 247 1.84 -20.35 -3.95
C VAL A 247 1.92 -21.29 -5.15
N VAL A 248 0.81 -21.49 -5.83
CA VAL A 248 0.73 -22.44 -6.96
C VAL A 248 1.23 -21.82 -8.26
N GLN A 249 0.94 -20.52 -8.46
CA GLN A 249 1.40 -19.78 -9.63
C GLN A 249 1.50 -18.29 -9.32
N SER A 250 2.55 -17.63 -9.80
CA SER A 250 2.66 -16.17 -9.75
C SER A 250 3.47 -15.66 -10.93
N ASP A 251 3.18 -14.42 -11.34
CA ASP A 251 4.10 -13.64 -12.19
C ASP A 251 5.20 -13.02 -11.34
N VAL A 252 6.36 -12.72 -11.95
CA VAL A 252 7.45 -11.99 -11.29
C VAL A 252 7.13 -10.50 -11.21
N GLY A 253 7.31 -9.90 -10.05
CA GLY A 253 7.29 -8.44 -9.89
C GLY A 253 5.91 -7.77 -9.97
N LYS A 254 4.86 -8.49 -10.38
CA LYS A 254 3.53 -7.92 -10.64
C LYS A 254 2.40 -8.80 -10.11
N GLY A 255 1.25 -8.18 -9.86
CA GLY A 255 0.03 -8.86 -9.43
C GLY A 255 -0.11 -9.04 -7.92
N GLY A 256 -1.34 -9.37 -7.52
CA GLY A 256 -1.72 -9.51 -6.11
C GLY A 256 -1.05 -10.71 -5.44
N THR A 257 -0.89 -11.83 -6.15
CA THR A 257 -0.26 -13.05 -5.65
C THR A 257 1.21 -12.82 -5.33
N TRP A 258 1.99 -12.29 -6.29
CA TRP A 258 3.38 -11.91 -6.07
C TRP A 258 3.54 -10.96 -4.89
N SER A 259 2.75 -9.88 -4.88
CA SER A 259 2.83 -8.85 -3.84
C SER A 259 2.51 -9.43 -2.46
N GLY A 260 1.45 -10.23 -2.35
CA GLY A 260 1.05 -10.88 -1.10
C GLY A 260 2.07 -11.90 -0.60
N ALA A 261 2.56 -12.77 -1.48
CA ALA A 261 3.56 -13.78 -1.13
C ALA A 261 4.89 -13.13 -0.69
N ARG A 262 5.35 -12.13 -1.44
CA ARG A 262 6.56 -11.36 -1.09
C ARG A 262 6.42 -10.67 0.27
N GLU A 263 5.31 -10.00 0.52
CA GLU A 263 5.07 -9.36 1.82
C GLU A 263 5.01 -10.38 2.95
N GLN A 264 4.41 -11.54 2.71
CA GLN A 264 4.37 -12.62 3.68
C GLN A 264 5.79 -13.11 4.01
N ILE A 265 6.64 -13.38 3.02
CA ILE A 265 8.01 -13.87 3.21
C ILE A 265 8.91 -12.81 3.90
N GLN A 266 8.83 -11.56 3.43
CA GLN A 266 9.78 -10.53 3.83
C GLN A 266 9.36 -9.71 5.07
N LYS A 267 8.05 -9.52 5.28
CA LYS A 267 7.52 -8.53 6.24
C LYS A 267 6.65 -9.13 7.33
N PHE A 268 5.71 -10.00 6.98
CA PHE A 268 4.73 -10.50 7.96
C PHE A 268 5.20 -11.78 8.64
N ARG A 269 5.72 -12.74 7.87
CA ARG A 269 6.23 -14.03 8.34
C ARG A 269 5.25 -14.75 9.26
N CYS A 270 3.95 -14.65 8.97
CA CYS A 270 2.89 -15.30 9.76
C CYS A 270 3.01 -16.82 9.76
N VAL A 271 3.44 -17.40 8.62
CA VAL A 271 3.49 -18.83 8.32
C VAL A 271 4.60 -19.11 7.30
N PRO A 272 5.15 -20.33 7.25
CA PRO A 272 5.99 -20.80 6.16
C PRO A 272 5.27 -20.68 4.81
N VAL A 273 6.01 -20.28 3.78
CA VAL A 273 5.49 -20.16 2.41
C VAL A 273 6.22 -21.14 1.53
N TYR A 274 5.46 -21.97 0.84
CA TYR A 274 5.94 -22.91 -0.16
C TYR A 274 5.56 -22.45 -1.55
N THR A 275 6.30 -22.93 -2.54
CA THR A 275 6.02 -22.75 -3.96
C THR A 275 5.93 -24.11 -4.65
N ARG A 276 4.95 -24.27 -5.54
CA ARG A 276 4.82 -25.49 -6.36
C ARG A 276 6.14 -25.81 -7.08
N THR A 277 6.43 -27.10 -7.21
CA THR A 277 7.61 -27.62 -7.93
C THR A 277 7.26 -28.54 -9.10
N SER A 278 6.12 -29.23 -9.07
CA SER A 278 5.58 -30.03 -10.18
C SER A 278 5.07 -29.14 -11.31
N GLY A 279 5.00 -29.60 -12.57
CA GLY A 279 4.36 -28.89 -13.69
C GLY A 279 5.19 -27.78 -14.38
N PRO A 280 4.57 -26.86 -15.16
CA PRO A 280 5.30 -25.87 -15.94
C PRO A 280 6.15 -24.94 -15.09
N HIS A 281 7.35 -24.62 -15.60
CA HIS A 281 8.28 -23.69 -14.94
C HIS A 281 7.64 -22.30 -14.79
N SER A 282 7.77 -21.73 -13.60
CA SER A 282 7.31 -20.37 -13.30
C SER A 282 8.46 -19.54 -12.75
N PRO A 283 8.90 -18.51 -13.50
CA PRO A 283 9.90 -17.55 -13.00
C PRO A 283 9.45 -16.86 -11.72
N GLY A 284 8.13 -16.64 -11.55
CA GLY A 284 7.57 -16.05 -10.33
C GLY A 284 7.72 -16.97 -9.11
N LEU A 285 7.53 -18.27 -9.27
CA LEU A 285 7.78 -19.21 -8.18
C LEU A 285 9.27 -19.31 -7.85
N ALA A 286 10.14 -19.36 -8.86
CA ALA A 286 11.59 -19.36 -8.65
C ALA A 286 12.05 -18.11 -7.89
N ALA A 287 11.61 -16.93 -8.31
CA ALA A 287 11.97 -15.69 -7.64
C ALA A 287 11.36 -15.57 -6.23
N LEU A 288 10.21 -16.22 -5.93
CA LEU A 288 9.72 -16.32 -4.55
C LEU A 288 10.58 -17.25 -3.68
N ARG A 289 11.16 -18.33 -4.25
CA ARG A 289 12.14 -19.17 -3.55
C ARG A 289 13.41 -18.41 -3.22
N ASP A 290 13.92 -17.61 -4.16
CA ASP A 290 15.08 -16.73 -3.93
C ASP A 290 14.83 -15.71 -2.79
N LEU A 291 13.56 -15.37 -2.54
CA LEU A 291 13.17 -14.48 -1.45
C LEU A 291 13.00 -15.20 -0.09
N GLY A 292 13.01 -16.53 -0.07
CA GLY A 292 12.91 -17.35 1.14
C GLY A 292 11.66 -18.24 1.23
N ALA A 293 10.96 -18.49 0.12
CA ALA A 293 9.95 -19.55 0.08
C ALA A 293 10.59 -20.94 -0.07
N ASP A 294 10.01 -21.94 0.59
CA ASP A 294 10.43 -23.33 0.50
C ASP A 294 9.84 -24.00 -0.77
N SER A 295 10.43 -25.13 -1.17
CA SER A 295 9.90 -25.97 -2.25
C SER A 295 8.78 -26.85 -1.73
N TRP A 296 7.62 -26.81 -2.36
CA TRP A 296 6.51 -27.71 -2.02
C TRP A 296 6.92 -29.15 -2.31
N PRO A 297 6.79 -30.06 -1.34
CA PRO A 297 7.25 -31.45 -1.47
C PRO A 297 6.31 -32.33 -2.29
N GLU A 298 5.19 -31.78 -2.81
CA GLU A 298 4.24 -32.48 -3.68
C GLU A 298 3.67 -33.77 -3.04
N PRO A 299 3.01 -33.68 -1.86
CA PRO A 299 2.40 -34.85 -1.25
C PRO A 299 1.29 -35.43 -2.14
N HIS A 300 1.25 -36.75 -2.26
CA HIS A 300 0.28 -37.48 -3.08
C HIS A 300 -0.74 -38.27 -2.24
N ASP A 301 -0.55 -38.32 -0.92
CA ASP A 301 -1.42 -39.01 0.02
C ASP A 301 -1.62 -38.18 1.30
N VAL A 302 -2.56 -38.63 2.13
CA VAL A 302 -2.96 -37.93 3.36
C VAL A 302 -1.84 -37.87 4.39
N GLU A 303 -1.01 -38.90 4.49
CA GLU A 303 0.03 -38.99 5.51
C GLU A 303 1.16 -38.00 5.22
N THR A 304 1.67 -38.02 3.98
CA THR A 304 2.67 -37.08 3.50
C THR A 304 2.14 -35.65 3.53
N PHE A 305 0.87 -35.42 3.16
CA PHE A 305 0.26 -34.09 3.24
C PHE A 305 0.23 -33.57 4.69
N ARG A 306 -0.22 -34.40 5.64
CA ARG A 306 -0.26 -34.02 7.07
C ARG A 306 1.13 -33.72 7.61
N ALA A 307 2.14 -34.52 7.26
CA ALA A 307 3.51 -34.27 7.68
C ALA A 307 4.01 -32.87 7.28
N VAL A 308 3.63 -32.37 6.10
CA VAL A 308 3.99 -31.02 5.63
C VAL A 308 3.30 -29.93 6.45
N VAL A 309 1.99 -30.09 6.70
CA VAL A 309 1.20 -29.12 7.47
C VAL A 309 1.60 -29.12 8.94
N ASP A 310 1.79 -30.28 9.56
CA ASP A 310 2.14 -30.44 10.96
C ASP A 310 3.56 -29.97 11.25
N SER A 311 4.52 -30.26 10.35
CA SER A 311 5.88 -29.73 10.48
C SER A 311 5.94 -28.21 10.36
N ALA A 312 5.02 -27.59 9.62
CA ALA A 312 4.88 -26.14 9.56
C ALA A 312 4.22 -25.58 10.83
N ALA A 313 3.18 -26.24 11.35
CA ALA A 313 2.50 -25.87 12.58
C ALA A 313 3.39 -26.03 13.83
N GLY A 314 4.28 -27.02 13.85
CA GLY A 314 5.23 -27.28 14.93
C GLY A 314 6.37 -26.25 15.06
N ARG A 315 6.62 -25.42 14.04
CA ARG A 315 7.56 -24.29 14.12
C ARG A 315 7.05 -23.15 15.02
N ASP A 316 5.85 -23.29 15.59
CA ASP A 316 5.18 -22.28 16.40
C ASP A 316 5.43 -22.42 17.93
N SER A 317 6.48 -23.17 18.33
CA SER A 317 7.04 -23.14 19.71
C SER A 317 7.91 -21.88 19.92
N PRO A 318 7.88 -21.24 21.10
CA PRO A 318 8.23 -19.83 21.25
C PRO A 318 9.73 -19.58 21.13
N GLY A 319 10.16 -19.07 19.98
CA GLY A 319 11.30 -18.16 19.96
C GLY A 319 10.96 -16.96 20.83
N LYS A 320 11.59 -16.86 22.01
CA LYS A 320 11.47 -15.76 22.97
C LYS A 320 11.36 -14.42 22.24
N VAL A 321 10.15 -13.89 22.15
CA VAL A 321 9.97 -12.44 22.04
C VAL A 321 10.35 -11.92 23.42
N PRO A 322 11.35 -11.02 23.56
CA PRO A 322 11.67 -10.45 24.85
C PRO A 322 10.41 -9.74 25.38
N ILE A 323 9.85 -10.29 26.46
CA ILE A 323 8.93 -9.54 27.30
C ILE A 323 9.77 -8.41 27.87
N HIS A 324 9.54 -7.19 27.38
CA HIS A 324 10.13 -6.01 27.96
C HIS A 324 9.44 -5.76 29.31
N THR A 325 9.89 -6.43 30.36
CA THR A 325 9.67 -5.97 31.72
C THR A 325 10.42 -4.65 31.89
N PRO A 326 9.80 -3.59 32.42
CA PRO A 326 10.49 -2.33 32.67
C PRO A 326 11.51 -2.57 33.78
N LYS A 327 12.79 -2.66 33.41
CA LYS A 327 13.88 -2.51 34.38
C LYS A 327 14.06 -1.02 34.63
N SER A 328 14.08 -0.69 35.92
CA SER A 328 14.42 0.59 36.50
C SER A 328 15.56 1.28 35.76
N ARG A 329 15.33 2.54 35.40
CA ARG A 329 16.36 3.46 34.93
C ARG A 329 17.25 3.81 36.11
N ASP A 330 18.51 3.39 36.05
CA ASP A 330 19.60 4.13 36.66
C ASP A 330 20.71 4.31 35.62
N GLY A 331 20.99 5.58 35.33
CA GLY A 331 22.25 6.13 34.84
C GLY A 331 22.93 5.50 33.61
N ALA A 332 22.58 5.97 32.41
CA ALA A 332 23.55 6.13 31.32
C ALA A 332 23.03 7.17 30.32
N ALA A 333 23.75 8.29 30.22
CA ALA A 333 23.44 9.41 29.34
C ALA A 333 23.37 8.97 27.88
N GLN A 334 22.22 9.16 27.24
CA GLN A 334 22.06 9.16 25.79
C GLN A 334 22.11 10.61 25.31
N THR A 335 23.19 10.99 24.64
CA THR A 335 23.25 12.19 23.81
C THR A 335 22.31 12.00 22.61
N GLN A 336 21.28 12.85 22.51
CA GLN A 336 20.47 13.00 21.32
C GLN A 336 21.32 13.61 20.19
N PRO A 337 21.16 13.18 18.92
CA PRO A 337 21.72 13.91 17.81
C PRO A 337 20.99 15.24 17.66
N ASP A 338 21.78 16.31 17.63
CA ASP A 338 21.34 17.69 17.55
C ASP A 338 20.80 17.98 16.14
N THR A 339 19.51 17.73 15.91
CA THR A 339 18.82 18.09 14.65
C THR A 339 18.46 19.58 14.63
N ALA A 340 19.42 20.44 14.96
CA ALA A 340 19.27 21.88 14.87
C ALA A 340 19.40 22.35 13.40
N GLY A 341 18.26 22.57 12.76
CA GLY A 341 18.04 23.68 11.83
C GLY A 341 18.87 23.80 10.54
N PHE A 342 18.73 22.87 9.58
CA PHE A 342 19.14 23.13 8.19
C PHE A 342 17.95 22.99 7.20
N PRO A 343 17.58 24.04 6.44
CA PRO A 343 16.41 24.05 5.55
C PRO A 343 16.76 23.52 4.15
N TRP A 344 17.00 22.21 4.03
CA TRP A 344 17.29 21.60 2.72
C TRP A 344 16.01 21.21 1.95
N ALA A 345 14.87 21.02 2.63
CA ALA A 345 13.56 20.73 2.00
C ALA A 345 13.13 21.87 1.08
N ASP A 346 13.20 23.09 1.62
CA ASP A 346 12.83 24.32 0.92
C ASP A 346 13.76 24.59 -0.28
N LYS A 347 15.04 24.16 -0.21
CA LYS A 347 15.99 24.29 -1.32
C LYS A 347 15.72 23.32 -2.47
N LEU A 348 15.43 22.05 -2.18
CA LEU A 348 15.11 21.06 -3.22
C LEU A 348 13.77 21.37 -3.87
N GLN A 349 12.76 21.70 -3.05
CA GLN A 349 11.46 22.13 -3.54
C GLN A 349 11.60 23.40 -4.38
N GLY A 350 12.33 24.42 -3.89
CA GLY A 350 12.59 25.65 -4.65
C GLY A 350 13.28 25.40 -6.00
N LYS A 351 14.22 24.45 -6.10
CA LYS A 351 14.89 24.10 -7.37
C LYS A 351 14.00 23.32 -8.33
N VAL A 352 13.20 22.38 -7.84
CA VAL A 352 12.21 21.66 -8.67
C VAL A 352 11.13 22.62 -9.17
N GLU A 353 10.70 23.55 -8.33
CA GLU A 353 9.77 24.62 -8.72
C GLU A 353 10.39 25.53 -9.79
N ASP A 354 11.62 26.01 -9.61
CA ASP A 354 12.33 26.82 -10.62
C ASP A 354 12.46 26.11 -11.97
N LEU A 355 12.84 24.82 -11.94
CA LEU A 355 13.00 24.02 -13.15
C LEU A 355 11.67 23.81 -13.89
N LEU A 356 10.58 23.55 -13.16
CA LEU A 356 9.23 23.44 -13.74
C LEU A 356 8.72 24.78 -14.28
N LEU A 357 9.03 25.89 -13.62
CA LEU A 357 8.67 27.22 -14.11
C LEU A 357 9.45 27.57 -15.39
N ARG A 358 10.76 27.28 -15.46
CA ARG A 358 11.57 27.44 -16.67
C ARG A 358 11.08 26.58 -17.83
N LEU A 359 10.63 25.35 -17.55
CA LEU A 359 10.11 24.43 -18.56
C LEU A 359 8.74 24.87 -19.11
N LEU A 360 7.91 25.53 -18.30
CA LEU A 360 6.52 25.88 -18.62
C LEU A 360 6.30 27.37 -18.94
N VAL A 361 7.37 28.18 -18.96
CA VAL A 361 7.28 29.64 -19.23
C VAL A 361 6.93 29.93 -20.68
N HIS A 362 7.46 29.14 -21.61
CA HIS A 362 7.34 29.38 -23.05
C HIS A 362 6.11 28.69 -23.66
N GLU A 363 5.87 27.41 -23.33
CA GLU A 363 4.78 26.63 -23.93
C GLU A 363 3.97 25.81 -22.90
N PRO A 364 2.64 25.68 -23.05
CA PRO A 364 1.83 24.80 -22.23
C PRO A 364 2.12 23.31 -22.52
N ALA A 365 2.45 22.55 -21.48
CA ALA A 365 2.76 21.12 -21.59
C ALA A 365 1.80 20.24 -20.77
N SER A 366 1.60 19.00 -21.21
CA SER A 366 0.86 17.98 -20.45
C SER A 366 1.75 17.37 -19.37
N ALA A 367 1.15 16.82 -18.31
CA ALA A 367 1.90 16.12 -17.27
C ALA A 367 2.75 14.96 -17.84
N GLN A 368 2.28 14.31 -18.92
CA GLN A 368 3.02 13.25 -19.61
C GLN A 368 4.24 13.79 -20.35
N ALA A 369 4.10 14.88 -21.11
CA ALA A 369 5.23 15.49 -21.82
C ALA A 369 6.33 15.98 -20.86
N ILE A 370 5.93 16.50 -19.69
CA ILE A 370 6.85 16.94 -18.63
C ILE A 370 7.54 15.73 -17.98
N ALA A 371 6.80 14.65 -17.72
CA ALA A 371 7.36 13.39 -17.21
C ALA A 371 8.39 12.79 -18.16
N ASP A 372 8.10 12.78 -19.46
CA ASP A 372 9.00 12.30 -20.50
C ASP A 372 10.25 13.20 -20.63
N CYS A 373 10.09 14.53 -20.48
CA CYS A 373 11.19 15.50 -20.54
C CYS A 373 12.13 15.41 -19.33
N LEU A 374 11.58 15.18 -18.14
CA LEU A 374 12.35 15.10 -16.89
C LEU A 374 12.85 13.68 -16.57
N GLU A 375 12.55 12.70 -17.42
CA GLU A 375 12.72 11.27 -17.14
C GLU A 375 12.13 10.86 -15.77
N ALA A 376 11.05 11.54 -15.38
CA ALA A 376 10.43 11.42 -14.07
C ALA A 376 9.14 10.59 -14.16
N ARG A 377 8.72 9.99 -13.04
CA ARG A 377 7.45 9.23 -13.04
C ARG A 377 6.27 10.19 -13.18
N LEU A 378 5.27 9.84 -14.00
CA LEU A 378 4.09 10.69 -14.23
C LEU A 378 3.40 11.17 -12.94
N HIS A 379 3.24 10.29 -11.95
CA HIS A 379 2.60 10.66 -10.68
C HIS A 379 3.41 11.68 -9.86
N GLN A 380 4.73 11.68 -10.00
CA GLN A 380 5.63 12.62 -9.34
C GLN A 380 5.46 14.01 -9.94
N VAL A 381 5.46 14.08 -11.28
CA VAL A 381 5.19 15.31 -12.02
C VAL A 381 3.79 15.85 -11.72
N GLN A 382 2.77 14.98 -11.65
CA GLN A 382 1.41 15.38 -11.26
C GLN A 382 1.35 15.97 -9.84
N SER A 383 2.14 15.45 -8.90
CA SER A 383 2.22 15.99 -7.53
C SER A 383 2.86 17.38 -7.51
N TRP A 384 3.95 17.59 -8.23
CA TRP A 384 4.62 18.91 -8.31
C TRP A 384 3.75 19.96 -9.00
N LEU A 385 3.10 19.57 -10.10
CA LEU A 385 2.20 20.45 -10.83
C LEU A 385 0.96 20.82 -10.00
N LYS A 386 0.43 19.88 -9.21
CA LYS A 386 -0.66 20.15 -8.28
C LYS A 386 -0.25 21.20 -7.25
N HIS A 387 0.91 21.03 -6.61
CA HIS A 387 1.44 21.98 -5.63
C HIS A 387 1.63 23.38 -6.24
N LEU A 388 2.21 23.48 -7.43
CA LEU A 388 2.43 24.76 -8.12
C LEU A 388 1.13 25.45 -8.58
N VAL A 389 0.08 24.68 -8.91
CA VAL A 389 -1.26 25.21 -9.21
C VAL A 389 -1.93 25.72 -7.93
N GLU A 390 -1.83 24.98 -6.82
CA GLU A 390 -2.35 25.41 -5.50
C GLU A 390 -1.61 26.66 -4.99
N ALA A 391 -0.32 26.79 -5.29
CA ALA A 391 0.48 27.97 -4.99
C ALA A 391 0.27 29.15 -5.97
N GLY A 392 -0.64 29.03 -6.95
CA GLY A 392 -0.95 30.08 -7.93
C GLY A 392 0.15 30.35 -8.97
N LYS A 393 1.24 29.58 -8.98
CA LYS A 393 2.37 29.78 -9.90
C LYS A 393 2.13 29.20 -11.31
N LEU A 394 1.27 28.19 -11.41
CA LEU A 394 0.82 27.60 -12.67
C LEU A 394 -0.71 27.71 -12.82
N THR A 395 -1.18 27.83 -14.06
CA THR A 395 -2.59 27.63 -14.42
C THR A 395 -2.78 26.30 -15.14
N LYS A 396 -3.96 25.71 -14.94
CA LYS A 396 -4.41 24.47 -15.58
C LYS A 396 -5.55 24.79 -16.55
N SER A 397 -5.41 24.42 -17.82
CA SER A 397 -6.45 24.63 -18.83
C SER A 397 -7.62 23.65 -18.69
N THR A 398 -8.83 24.06 -19.11
CA THR A 398 -10.07 23.25 -19.09
C THR A 398 -10.33 22.48 -20.40
N GLY A 399 -9.37 22.44 -21.32
CA GLY A 399 -9.32 21.57 -22.50
C GLY A 399 -8.42 20.33 -22.27
N PRO A 400 -7.71 19.77 -23.28
CA PRO A 400 -6.69 18.76 -22.99
C PRO A 400 -5.76 19.32 -21.93
N VAL A 401 -5.62 18.60 -20.81
CA VAL A 401 -5.04 19.15 -19.58
C VAL A 401 -3.59 19.56 -19.85
N ARG A 402 -3.34 20.87 -19.82
CA ARG A 402 -2.01 21.46 -19.93
C ARG A 402 -1.76 22.44 -18.80
N TYR A 403 -0.49 22.56 -18.46
CA TYR A 403 0.02 23.41 -17.39
C TYR A 403 0.87 24.52 -18.02
N GLN A 404 0.72 25.75 -17.53
CA GLN A 404 1.48 26.91 -17.99
C GLN A 404 1.72 27.87 -16.82
N VAL A 405 2.81 28.65 -16.86
CA VAL A 405 3.06 29.71 -15.87
C VAL A 405 1.96 30.78 -15.89
N THR A 406 1.48 31.15 -14.70
CA THR A 406 0.46 32.19 -14.53
C THR A 406 0.94 33.53 -15.07
N SER A 407 0.07 34.24 -15.81
CA SER A 407 0.40 35.46 -16.58
C SER A 407 1.09 36.58 -15.79
N GLY A 408 0.91 36.68 -14.46
CA GLY A 408 1.58 37.66 -13.62
C GLY A 408 3.06 37.38 -13.27
N ILE A 409 3.56 36.17 -13.54
CA ILE A 409 4.97 35.79 -13.29
C ILE A 409 5.85 36.05 -14.53
N ARG A 410 5.24 36.21 -15.72
CA ARG A 410 5.94 36.44 -17.00
C ARG A 410 6.72 37.77 -17.06
N GLU A 411 6.34 38.76 -16.27
CA GLU A 411 6.97 40.09 -16.29
C GLU A 411 8.13 40.25 -15.29
N ALA A 412 8.32 39.30 -14.36
CA ALA A 412 9.22 39.48 -13.20
C ALA A 412 10.53 38.66 -13.23
N GLY A 413 10.82 37.87 -14.27
CA GLY A 413 11.92 36.90 -14.23
C GLY A 413 12.63 36.64 -15.55
N SER A 414 13.36 37.63 -16.06
CA SER A 414 14.42 37.41 -17.06
C SER A 414 15.59 36.65 -16.42
N LEU A 415 15.51 35.33 -16.33
CA LEU A 415 16.65 34.48 -15.94
C LEU A 415 17.58 34.28 -17.15
N PRO A 416 18.89 34.58 -17.04
CA PRO A 416 19.80 34.53 -18.18
C PRO A 416 20.18 33.09 -18.53
N ILE A 417 19.87 32.67 -19.76
CA ILE A 417 20.47 31.46 -20.35
C ILE A 417 21.90 31.82 -20.75
N ALA A 418 22.89 31.21 -20.09
CA ALA A 418 24.29 31.29 -20.50
C ALA A 418 24.49 30.47 -21.78
N VAL A 419 24.30 31.09 -22.93
CA VAL A 419 24.65 30.52 -24.24
C VAL A 419 26.15 30.71 -24.47
N THR A 420 26.91 29.62 -24.41
CA THR A 420 28.28 29.58 -24.96
C THR A 420 28.21 29.80 -26.47
N LYS A 421 28.71 30.97 -26.91
CA LYS A 421 28.73 31.43 -28.30
C LYS A 421 29.62 30.56 -29.19
N GLY A 422 29.01 29.70 -30.01
CA GLY A 422 29.55 29.29 -31.30
C GLY A 422 29.21 30.32 -32.36
N ARG A 423 30.23 30.98 -32.93
CA ARG A 423 30.12 32.01 -33.97
C ARG A 423 29.45 31.45 -35.24
N HIS A 424 28.42 32.11 -35.74
CA HIS A 424 28.39 32.62 -37.11
C HIS A 424 27.36 33.75 -37.28
N LYS A 425 27.76 34.75 -38.06
CA LYS A 425 27.09 36.04 -38.33
C LYS A 425 26.55 36.02 -39.79
N PRO A 426 25.82 37.04 -40.26
CA PRO A 426 24.41 36.91 -40.64
C PRO A 426 24.16 37.35 -42.10
N ASN A 427 22.91 37.44 -42.52
CA ASN A 427 22.33 38.43 -43.46
C ASN A 427 20.87 38.02 -43.72
N GLY A 428 19.86 38.88 -43.79
CA GLY A 428 19.75 40.33 -43.73
C GLY A 428 18.30 40.73 -44.12
N ALA A 429 17.94 41.97 -43.79
CA ALA A 429 16.87 42.79 -44.36
C ALA A 429 15.39 42.57 -43.93
N SER A 430 14.91 43.50 -43.11
CA SER A 430 13.53 44.06 -43.09
C SER A 430 13.36 45.09 -44.25
N PRO A 431 12.27 45.91 -44.36
CA PRO A 431 10.93 45.91 -43.72
C PRO A 431 9.77 46.19 -44.73
N SER A 432 8.51 46.18 -44.26
CA SER A 432 7.40 47.14 -44.57
C SER A 432 6.01 46.46 -44.45
N GLN A 433 5.22 46.90 -43.46
CA GLN A 433 4.02 47.77 -43.56
C GLN A 433 2.68 47.01 -43.70
N SER A 434 1.83 47.17 -42.68
CA SER A 434 0.41 46.81 -42.60
C SER A 434 -0.46 47.76 -43.46
N PRO A 435 -1.70 47.41 -43.87
CA PRO A 435 -2.85 47.35 -42.94
C PRO A 435 -3.89 46.21 -43.20
N GLN A 436 -4.74 45.98 -42.19
CA GLN A 436 -5.88 45.04 -42.09
C GLN A 436 -7.06 45.35 -43.05
N PRO A 437 -8.21 44.61 -43.05
CA PRO A 437 -8.54 43.26 -42.50
C PRO A 437 -9.22 42.35 -43.54
N ASP A 438 -9.15 41.01 -43.39
CA ASP A 438 -10.25 40.18 -43.89
C ASP A 438 -10.34 38.81 -43.21
N VAL A 439 -11.58 38.40 -42.99
CA VAL A 439 -11.99 37.24 -42.20
C VAL A 439 -11.78 35.97 -43.01
N HIS A 440 -10.74 35.21 -42.67
CA HIS A 440 -10.69 33.79 -42.96
C HIS A 440 -9.96 33.07 -41.83
N MET A 441 -10.67 32.26 -41.06
CA MET A 441 -10.09 31.38 -40.05
C MET A 441 -9.28 30.28 -40.75
N PRO A 442 -7.95 30.21 -40.59
CA PRO A 442 -7.22 29.01 -40.89
C PRO A 442 -7.21 28.13 -39.63
N ASN A 443 -7.59 26.89 -39.85
CA ASN A 443 -7.49 25.75 -38.94
C ASN A 443 -6.26 25.85 -38.01
N ILE A 444 -6.46 25.98 -36.69
CA ILE A 444 -5.38 25.97 -35.69
C ILE A 444 -4.80 24.56 -35.65
N ASN A 445 -3.86 24.28 -36.55
CA ASN A 445 -2.87 23.25 -36.32
C ASN A 445 -2.04 23.74 -35.13
N THR A 446 -2.34 23.21 -33.95
CA THR A 446 -1.60 23.55 -32.73
C THR A 446 -0.18 23.02 -32.92
N PRO A 447 0.87 23.84 -32.79
CA PRO A 447 2.24 23.36 -32.95
C PRO A 447 2.49 22.27 -31.91
N ILE A 448 2.90 21.10 -32.41
CA ILE A 448 3.43 20.00 -31.62
C ILE A 448 4.70 20.54 -30.96
N PHE A 449 4.76 20.43 -29.64
CA PHE A 449 5.94 20.72 -28.81
C PHE A 449 7.20 20.24 -29.53
N GLN A 450 7.98 21.17 -30.09
CA GLN A 450 9.26 20.82 -30.68
C GLN A 450 10.18 20.49 -29.52
N LYS A 451 10.48 19.20 -29.39
CA LYS A 451 11.24 18.58 -28.32
C LYS A 451 12.50 19.42 -28.02
N PRO A 452 12.54 20.20 -26.92
CA PRO A 452 13.78 20.79 -26.46
C PRO A 452 14.71 19.63 -26.10
N ASP A 453 16.02 19.84 -26.15
CA ASP A 453 17.02 18.81 -25.88
C ASP A 453 16.80 18.16 -24.50
N THR A 454 16.04 17.05 -24.47
CA THR A 454 15.47 16.46 -23.25
C THR A 454 16.54 15.97 -22.30
N ALA A 455 17.73 15.67 -22.82
CA ALA A 455 18.88 15.24 -22.05
C ALA A 455 19.35 16.32 -21.07
N MET A 456 19.31 17.60 -21.45
CA MET A 456 19.81 18.71 -20.63
C MET A 456 19.01 18.86 -19.33
N TRP A 457 17.68 18.77 -19.39
CA TRP A 457 16.79 18.98 -18.24
C TRP A 457 16.79 17.80 -17.27
N ALA A 458 16.83 16.57 -17.80
CA ALA A 458 16.96 15.37 -16.99
C ALA A 458 18.34 15.32 -16.29
N ASP A 459 19.42 15.71 -16.98
CA ASP A 459 20.76 15.78 -16.40
C ASP A 459 20.91 16.92 -15.38
N GLU A 460 20.27 18.08 -15.57
CA GLU A 460 20.27 19.18 -14.59
C GLU A 460 19.56 18.75 -13.30
N LEU A 461 18.37 18.14 -13.41
CA LEU A 461 17.64 17.61 -12.25
C LEU A 461 18.40 16.48 -11.54
N ARG A 462 19.07 15.61 -12.31
CA ARG A 462 19.90 14.52 -11.78
C ARG A 462 21.13 15.06 -11.07
N CYS A 463 21.87 16.01 -11.66
CA CYS A 463 23.03 16.64 -11.06
C CYS A 463 22.69 17.35 -9.73
N GLU A 464 21.56 18.05 -9.69
CA GLU A 464 21.11 18.77 -8.49
C GLU A 464 20.68 17.82 -7.37
N ALA A 465 19.95 16.75 -7.71
CA ALA A 465 19.58 15.71 -6.75
C ALA A 465 20.82 14.96 -6.22
N GLU A 466 21.80 14.68 -7.09
CA GLU A 466 23.06 14.04 -6.71
C GLU A 466 23.92 14.91 -5.79
N ASP A 467 24.12 16.19 -6.09
CA ASP A 467 24.91 17.10 -5.24
C ASP A 467 24.28 17.27 -3.85
N LEU A 468 22.95 17.41 -3.79
CA LEU A 468 22.22 17.49 -2.52
C LEU A 468 22.37 16.21 -1.69
N LEU A 469 22.26 15.04 -2.31
CA LEU A 469 22.46 13.77 -1.63
C LEU A 469 23.90 13.59 -1.16
N LEU A 470 24.90 13.92 -1.97
CA LEU A 470 26.32 13.80 -1.59
C LEU A 470 26.71 14.75 -0.45
N ARG A 471 26.04 15.91 -0.33
CA ARG A 471 26.18 16.82 0.81
C ARG A 471 25.47 16.29 2.06
N LEU A 472 24.30 15.67 1.90
CA LEU A 472 23.58 14.99 2.98
C LEU A 472 24.40 13.88 3.63
N PHE A 473 25.10 13.07 2.82
CA PHE A 473 26.00 12.02 3.31
C PHE A 473 27.41 12.49 3.66
N ALA A 474 27.71 13.80 3.58
CA ALA A 474 29.01 14.34 3.97
C ALA A 474 29.16 14.46 5.49
N HIS A 475 28.04 14.49 6.23
CA HIS A 475 28.03 14.78 7.66
C HIS A 475 27.66 13.56 8.51
N GLU A 476 26.73 12.70 8.06
CA GLU A 476 26.34 11.49 8.79
C GLU A 476 25.83 10.38 7.86
N ASP A 477 25.88 9.14 8.36
CA ASP A 477 25.31 7.98 7.70
C ASP A 477 23.79 7.95 7.87
N LEU A 478 23.06 8.10 6.76
CA LEU A 478 21.61 8.23 6.80
C LEU A 478 20.92 6.95 6.30
N THR A 479 19.80 6.60 6.94
CA THR A 479 18.90 5.54 6.44
C THR A 479 18.02 6.09 5.32
N VAL A 480 17.46 5.22 4.46
CA VAL A 480 16.47 5.64 3.43
C VAL A 480 15.30 6.42 4.05
N LYS A 481 14.90 6.03 5.28
CA LYS A 481 13.86 6.72 6.03
C LYS A 481 14.30 8.14 6.43
N ALA A 482 15.50 8.27 6.98
CA ALA A 482 16.06 9.58 7.32
C ALA A 482 16.17 10.43 6.05
N VAL A 483 16.76 9.94 4.96
CA VAL A 483 16.84 10.67 3.68
C VAL A 483 15.46 11.09 3.15
N ALA A 484 14.43 10.28 3.33
CA ALA A 484 13.07 10.59 2.90
C ALA A 484 12.39 11.66 3.78
N GLU A 485 12.55 11.55 5.10
CA GLU A 485 12.02 12.50 6.11
C GLU A 485 12.77 13.81 6.11
N THR A 486 14.06 13.73 5.81
CA THR A 486 14.89 14.80 5.30
C THR A 486 14.23 15.22 3.99
N LEU A 487 14.62 14.82 2.78
CA LEU A 487 14.16 15.40 1.49
C LEU A 487 12.64 15.62 1.21
N GLN A 488 11.72 15.27 2.12
CA GLN A 488 10.26 15.39 2.05
C GLN A 488 9.69 14.62 0.86
N VAL A 489 10.32 13.48 0.59
CA VAL A 489 9.94 12.56 -0.48
C VAL A 489 9.56 11.21 0.11
N SER A 490 8.88 10.37 -0.66
CA SER A 490 8.59 9.01 -0.21
C SER A 490 9.89 8.20 0.00
N GLN A 491 9.89 7.21 0.90
CA GLN A 491 11.03 6.29 1.04
C GLN A 491 11.35 5.54 -0.26
N ILE A 492 10.35 5.31 -1.11
CA ILE A 492 10.54 4.75 -2.46
C ILE A 492 11.36 5.72 -3.31
N GLN A 493 11.02 7.01 -3.28
CA GLN A 493 11.73 8.06 -4.01
C GLN A 493 13.16 8.24 -3.50
N ALA A 494 13.35 8.31 -2.18
CA ALA A 494 14.69 8.38 -1.58
C ALA A 494 15.54 7.18 -2.01
N LYS A 495 14.97 5.96 -2.01
CA LYS A 495 15.68 4.77 -2.48
C LYS A 495 16.09 4.86 -3.95
N GLN A 496 15.21 5.38 -4.81
CA GLN A 496 15.50 5.55 -6.23
C GLN A 496 16.61 6.56 -6.52
N TRP A 497 16.77 7.59 -5.69
CA TRP A 497 17.87 8.54 -5.84
C TRP A 497 19.19 8.03 -5.26
N LEU A 498 19.13 7.15 -4.25
CA LEU A 498 20.31 6.54 -3.64
C LEU A 498 20.91 5.41 -4.49
N GLU A 499 20.09 4.65 -5.22
CA GLU A 499 20.53 3.50 -6.02
C GLU A 499 21.58 3.86 -7.11
N PRO A 500 21.41 4.92 -7.91
CA PRO A 500 22.42 5.36 -8.88
C PRO A 500 23.74 5.81 -8.23
N LEU A 501 23.69 6.48 -7.09
CA LEU A 501 24.88 6.92 -6.34
C LEU A 501 25.67 5.73 -5.77
N VAL A 502 24.98 4.67 -5.37
CA VAL A 502 25.62 3.41 -4.97
C VAL A 502 26.22 2.69 -6.19
N ALA A 503 25.52 2.64 -7.32
CA ALA A 503 26.02 2.04 -8.55
C ALA A 503 27.26 2.78 -9.10
N ALA A 504 27.30 4.10 -8.96
CA ALA A 504 28.44 4.96 -9.30
C ALA A 504 29.59 4.90 -8.26
N GLY A 505 29.45 4.10 -7.20
CA GLY A 505 30.45 3.94 -6.14
C GLY A 505 30.62 5.15 -5.22
N LYS A 506 29.75 6.16 -5.33
CA LYS A 506 29.78 7.38 -4.53
C LYS A 506 29.23 7.16 -3.11
N LEU A 507 28.33 6.19 -2.94
CA LEU A 507 27.79 5.73 -1.66
C LEU A 507 27.98 4.22 -1.47
N THR A 508 28.12 3.75 -0.23
CA THR A 508 28.18 2.33 0.14
C THR A 508 27.01 1.95 1.05
N LYS A 509 26.52 0.70 0.94
CA LYS A 509 25.44 0.17 1.80
C LYS A 509 26.06 -0.57 2.99
N ALA A 510 25.83 -0.09 4.21
CA ALA A 510 26.27 -0.74 5.45
C ALA A 510 25.11 -1.53 6.11
N SER A 511 25.44 -2.63 6.79
CA SER A 511 24.48 -3.65 7.26
C SER A 511 23.79 -3.32 8.59
N ARG A 512 22.44 -3.26 8.53
CA ARG A 512 21.38 -3.24 9.57
C ARG A 512 21.63 -2.47 10.90
N PRO A 513 20.88 -1.36 11.13
CA PRO A 513 19.97 -0.68 10.20
C PRO A 513 20.64 -0.34 8.85
N LEU A 514 19.89 -0.29 7.74
CA LEU A 514 20.44 -0.01 6.40
C LEU A 514 20.91 1.45 6.36
N TYR A 515 22.20 1.67 6.57
CA TYR A 515 22.85 2.96 6.48
C TYR A 515 23.53 3.12 5.12
N TYR A 516 23.48 4.31 4.56
CA TYR A 516 24.24 4.69 3.38
C TYR A 516 25.36 5.61 3.83
N GLN A 517 26.58 5.32 3.40
CA GLN A 517 27.77 6.06 3.78
C GLN A 517 28.44 6.62 2.54
N ARG A 518 28.98 7.85 2.61
CA ARG A 518 29.76 8.42 1.51
C ARG A 518 31.10 7.73 1.40
N ASN A 519 31.46 7.33 0.19
CA ASN A 519 32.74 6.69 -0.06
C ASN A 519 33.83 7.77 -0.14
N THR A 520 34.68 7.89 0.87
CA THR A 520 35.76 8.90 0.92
C THR A 520 37.07 8.44 0.27
N SER A 521 37.18 7.17 -0.12
CA SER A 521 38.38 6.62 -0.75
C SER A 521 38.34 6.72 -2.28
N LYS A 522 38.65 7.91 -2.83
CA LYS A 522 39.26 8.10 -4.16
C LYS A 522 39.74 9.55 -4.36
N GLN A 523 40.61 10.02 -3.47
CA GLN A 523 41.56 11.11 -3.76
C GLN A 523 42.87 10.85 -2.99
N GLN A 524 43.62 9.85 -3.44
CA GLN A 524 45.07 9.79 -3.30
C GLN A 524 45.59 8.63 -4.16
N THR A 525 46.71 8.87 -4.84
CA THR A 525 47.34 8.11 -5.94
C THR A 525 46.71 8.34 -7.33
N GLY A 526 47.35 9.01 -8.30
CA GLY A 526 48.74 9.46 -8.38
C GLY A 526 48.93 10.73 -9.20
N LEU A 527 49.76 11.61 -8.66
CA LEU A 527 50.84 12.25 -9.40
C LEU A 527 51.91 11.17 -9.62
N LEU A 528 52.08 10.76 -10.87
CA LEU A 528 53.34 10.65 -11.62
C LEU A 528 53.03 10.28 -13.06
#